data_AF-A0A953NPB1-F1
#
_entry.id   AF-A0A953NPB1-F1
#
_cell.length_a   1.000
_cell.length_b   1.000
_cell.length_c   1.000
_cell.angle_alpha   90.00
_cell.angle_beta   90.00
_cell.angle_gamma   90.00
#
_symmetry.space_group_name_H-M   'P 1'
#
loop_
_entity.id
_entity.type
_entity.pdbx_description
1 polymer ?
#
loop_
_entity_poly.entity_id
_entity_poly.type
_entity_poly.pdbx_seq_one_letter_code
_entity_poly.pdbx_strand_id
1 'polypeptide(L)'
;MLAQYRKCFSFASIPTTIPAYFEERKMPYVQITWVAGRTPEQKKKLAERITQALVEEGRARLENIHVTFVDLPPTDYAEAGVTVAEQKRTP
;
A
#
# COMPACT_ATOMS: atom_id res chain seq x y z
N MET A 1 -7.13 16.12 -41.63
CA MET A 1 -6.82 16.34 -40.20
C MET A 1 -8.15 16.37 -39.46
N LEU A 2 -8.36 15.52 -38.45
CA LEU A 2 -9.61 15.24 -37.70
C LEU A 2 -10.52 14.09 -38.20
N ALA A 3 -9.97 12.90 -38.48
CA ALA A 3 -10.78 11.71 -38.78
C ALA A 3 -10.20 10.39 -38.23
N GLN A 4 -9.63 10.39 -37.01
CA GLN A 4 -8.98 9.18 -36.48
C GLN A 4 -9.09 8.95 -34.97
N TYR A 5 -10.13 9.42 -34.27
CA TYR A 5 -10.27 9.12 -32.82
C TYR A 5 -11.73 8.96 -32.34
N ARG A 6 -12.56 8.26 -33.11
CA ARG A 6 -13.90 7.78 -32.65
C ARG A 6 -14.16 6.31 -32.98
N LYS A 7 -13.13 5.47 -33.00
CA LYS A 7 -13.29 4.02 -33.12
C LYS A 7 -12.77 3.35 -31.86
N CYS A 8 -13.62 2.53 -31.27
CA CYS A 8 -13.42 1.71 -30.07
C CYS A 8 -13.71 2.37 -28.72
N PHE A 9 -14.90 2.95 -28.56
CA PHE A 9 -15.61 2.84 -27.28
C PHE A 9 -16.99 2.26 -27.58
N SER A 10 -17.02 0.94 -27.81
CA SER A 10 -18.26 0.17 -27.82
C SER A 10 -18.81 0.22 -26.40
N PHE A 11 -19.80 1.09 -26.18
CA PHE A 11 -20.53 1.27 -24.93
C PHE A 11 -21.56 0.14 -24.70
N ALA A 12 -21.32 -1.04 -25.26
CA ALA A 12 -22.26 -2.16 -25.32
C ALA A 12 -21.66 -3.42 -24.68
N SER A 13 -21.25 -3.31 -23.43
CA SER A 13 -21.14 -4.43 -22.48
C SER A 13 -20.78 -3.92 -21.10
N ILE A 14 -21.58 -3.01 -20.53
CA ILE A 14 -21.58 -2.85 -19.08
C ILE A 14 -22.56 -3.92 -18.58
N PRO A 15 -22.10 -5.09 -18.09
CA PRO A 15 -23.03 -6.02 -17.48
C PRO A 15 -23.69 -5.33 -16.28
N THR A 16 -25.02 -5.27 -16.29
CA THR A 16 -25.87 -4.71 -15.22
C THR A 16 -25.91 -5.57 -13.95
N THR A 17 -24.87 -6.39 -13.74
CA THR A 17 -24.73 -7.29 -12.61
C THR A 17 -23.41 -6.94 -11.95
N ILE A 18 -23.46 -6.09 -10.93
CA ILE A 18 -22.37 -5.89 -9.95
C ILE A 18 -22.49 -6.93 -8.81
N PRO A 19 -22.26 -8.25 -9.01
CA PRO A 19 -21.95 -9.08 -7.85
C PRO A 19 -20.87 -10.16 -8.07
N ALA A 20 -19.84 -9.94 -8.91
CA ALA A 20 -18.75 -10.94 -9.03
C ALA A 20 -17.34 -10.35 -9.15
N TYR A 21 -17.13 -9.25 -9.87
CA TYR A 21 -15.78 -8.71 -10.07
C TYR A 21 -15.20 -7.96 -8.85
N PHE A 22 -16.05 -7.46 -7.97
CA PHE A 22 -15.64 -6.72 -6.77
C PHE A 22 -15.44 -7.65 -5.55
N GLU A 23 -16.01 -8.85 -5.58
CA GLU A 23 -15.99 -9.80 -4.45
C GLU A 23 -14.64 -10.55 -4.32
N GLU A 24 -13.87 -10.71 -5.41
CA GLU A 24 -12.67 -11.56 -5.41
C GLU A 24 -11.33 -10.84 -5.19
N ARG A 25 -11.32 -9.50 -5.12
CA ARG A 25 -10.09 -8.69 -5.06
C ARG A 25 -9.99 -7.90 -3.76
N LYS A 26 -10.06 -8.58 -2.61
CA LYS A 26 -9.46 -8.05 -1.38
C LYS A 26 -7.96 -8.05 -1.58
N MET A 27 -7.42 -6.97 -2.14
CA MET A 27 -5.98 -6.72 -2.25
C MET A 27 -5.55 -5.80 -1.10
N PRO A 28 -5.39 -6.33 0.13
CA PRO A 28 -4.96 -5.51 1.24
C PRO A 28 -3.55 -4.97 0.97
N TYR A 29 -3.45 -3.66 1.03
CA TYR A 29 -2.22 -2.93 0.88
C TYR A 29 -1.86 -2.28 2.21
N VAL A 30 -0.68 -2.60 2.73
CA VAL A 30 -0.15 -1.99 3.95
C VAL A 30 1.08 -1.19 3.59
N GLN A 31 1.09 0.09 3.97
CA GLN A 31 2.26 0.95 3.89
C GLN A 31 2.74 1.29 5.29
N ILE A 32 4.03 1.07 5.53
CA ILE A 32 4.69 1.40 6.79
C ILE A 32 5.68 2.50 6.50
N THR A 33 5.35 3.70 6.95
CA THR A 33 6.20 4.87 6.83
C THR A 33 6.87 5.14 8.16
N TRP A 34 8.20 5.24 8.15
CA TRP A 34 8.98 5.48 9.36
C TRP A 34 10.30 6.19 9.04
N VAL A 35 10.98 6.63 10.09
CA VAL A 35 12.34 7.16 9.97
C VAL A 35 13.30 6.05 9.53
N ALA A 36 14.26 6.34 8.67
CA ALA A 36 15.29 5.40 8.23
C ALA A 36 16.12 4.85 9.42
N GLY A 37 16.75 3.68 9.23
CA GLY A 37 17.64 3.07 10.23
C GLY A 37 17.26 1.66 10.70
N ARG A 38 16.21 1.05 10.14
CA ARG A 38 15.83 -0.34 10.45
C ARG A 38 16.57 -1.31 9.54
N THR A 39 16.99 -2.45 10.08
CA THR A 39 17.73 -3.45 9.30
C THR A 39 16.81 -4.20 8.33
N PRO A 40 17.36 -4.77 7.24
CA PRO A 40 16.60 -5.62 6.32
C PRO A 40 15.92 -6.81 7.01
N GLU A 41 16.58 -7.43 7.99
CA GLU A 41 16.05 -8.58 8.74
C GLU A 41 14.84 -8.17 9.58
N GLN A 42 14.87 -6.97 10.17
CA GLN A 42 13.74 -6.44 10.93
C GLN A 42 12.53 -6.19 10.01
N LYS A 43 12.74 -5.62 8.82
CA LYS A 43 11.68 -5.42 7.82
C LYS A 43 11.08 -6.74 7.37
N LYS A 44 11.92 -7.75 7.10
CA LYS A 44 11.48 -9.10 6.71
C LYS A 44 10.57 -9.72 7.78
N LYS A 45 11.00 -9.74 9.04
CA LYS A 45 10.20 -10.27 10.16
C LYS A 45 8.87 -9.53 10.31
N LEU A 46 8.84 -8.22 10.07
CA LEU A 46 7.62 -7.43 10.19
C LEU A 46 6.65 -7.73 9.03
N ALA A 47 7.15 -7.83 7.80
CA ALA A 47 6.35 -8.20 6.63
C ALA A 47 5.70 -9.58 6.80
N GLU A 48 6.45 -10.57 7.28
CA GLU A 48 5.94 -11.93 7.56
C GLU A 48 4.79 -11.89 8.57
N ARG A 49 4.97 -11.19 9.69
CA ARG A 49 3.95 -11.11 10.76
C ARG A 49 2.69 -10.37 10.32
N ILE A 50 2.83 -9.27 9.60
CA ILE A 50 1.69 -8.49 9.08
C ILE A 50 0.92 -9.31 8.06
N THR A 51 1.64 -9.98 7.16
CA THR A 51 1.02 -10.85 6.17
C THR A 51 0.23 -11.97 6.84
N GLN A 52 0.81 -12.62 7.86
CA GLN A 52 0.11 -13.66 8.62
C GLN A 52 -1.17 -13.14 9.28
N ALA A 53 -1.10 -11.98 9.94
CA ALA A 53 -2.28 -11.37 10.57
C ALA A 53 -3.39 -11.04 9.55
N LEU A 54 -3.02 -10.63 8.34
CA LEU A 54 -3.98 -10.34 7.27
C LEU A 54 -4.60 -11.62 6.66
N VAL A 55 -3.86 -12.73 6.65
CA VAL A 55 -4.41 -14.03 6.26
C VAL A 55 -5.40 -14.52 7.32
N GLU A 56 -4.99 -14.50 8.59
CA GLU A 56 -5.78 -15.03 9.72
C GLU A 56 -7.04 -14.21 9.98
N GLU A 57 -6.90 -12.90 10.20
CA GLU A 57 -8.00 -12.02 10.61
C GLU A 57 -8.67 -11.34 9.42
N GLY A 58 -7.86 -10.92 8.44
CA GLY A 58 -8.35 -10.23 7.25
C GLY A 58 -9.00 -11.16 6.22
N ARG A 59 -8.84 -12.49 6.38
CA ARG A 59 -9.30 -13.53 5.44
C ARG A 59 -8.87 -13.23 4.01
N ALA A 60 -7.69 -12.65 3.84
CA ALA A 60 -7.12 -12.32 2.55
C ALA A 60 -6.28 -13.48 2.02
N ARG A 61 -6.29 -13.69 0.70
CA ARG A 61 -5.40 -14.64 0.05
C ARG A 61 -3.98 -14.09 0.04
N LEU A 62 -3.00 -14.94 0.35
CA LEU A 62 -1.58 -14.57 0.45
C LEU A 62 -1.06 -13.81 -0.78
N GLU A 63 -1.44 -14.28 -1.97
CA GLU A 63 -1.08 -13.71 -3.28
C GLU A 63 -1.54 -12.25 -3.49
N ASN A 64 -2.52 -11.78 -2.71
CA ASN A 64 -3.11 -10.45 -2.87
C ASN A 64 -2.62 -9.47 -1.79
N ILE A 65 -1.76 -9.90 -0.87
CA ILE A 65 -1.28 -9.07 0.24
C ILE A 65 0.01 -8.38 -0.17
N HIS A 66 0.00 -7.05 -0.13
CA HIS A 66 1.17 -6.23 -0.44
C HIS A 66 1.58 -5.40 0.79
N VAL A 67 2.85 -5.48 1.19
CA VAL A 67 3.43 -4.68 2.28
C VAL A 67 4.58 -3.84 1.73
N THR A 68 4.51 -2.52 1.89
CA THR A 68 5.54 -1.58 1.45
C THR A 68 6.15 -0.86 2.65
N PHE A 69 7.47 -0.71 2.65
CA PHE A 69 8.20 0.10 3.62
C PHE A 69 8.66 1.40 2.96
N VAL A 70 8.36 2.53 3.60
CA VAL A 70 8.81 3.85 3.20
C VAL A 70 9.75 4.37 4.28
N ASP A 71 11.05 4.31 3.99
CA ASP A 71 12.09 4.85 4.86
C ASP A 71 12.34 6.31 4.54
N LEU A 72 11.97 7.19 5.46
CA LEU A 72 12.20 8.62 5.32
C LEU A 72 13.45 9.02 6.10
N PRO A 73 14.37 9.80 5.52
CA PRO A 73 15.46 10.36 6.30
C PRO A 73 14.89 11.24 7.44
N PRO A 74 15.60 11.41 8.57
CA PRO A 74 15.10 12.19 9.71
C PRO A 74 14.76 13.66 9.37
N THR A 75 15.32 14.19 8.28
CA THR A 75 15.06 15.53 7.75
C THR A 75 13.68 15.65 7.10
N ASP A 76 13.14 14.54 6.58
CA ASP A 76 11.93 14.53 5.73
C ASP A 76 10.73 13.98 6.50
N TYR A 77 10.92 13.66 7.78
CA TYR A 77 9.88 13.19 8.68
C TYR A 77 9.75 14.17 9.85
N ALA A 78 8.59 14.81 9.97
CA ALA A 78 8.32 15.82 11.00
C ALA A 78 7.13 15.44 11.87
N GLU A 79 7.25 15.71 13.17
CA GLU A 79 6.18 15.54 14.15
C GLU A 79 5.99 16.86 14.89
N ALA A 80 4.74 17.29 15.06
CA ALA A 80 4.38 18.56 15.69
C ALA A 80 5.10 19.81 15.09
N GLY A 81 5.40 19.77 13.79
CA GLY A 81 6.06 20.87 13.08
C GLY A 81 7.59 20.92 13.23
N VAL A 82 8.20 19.92 13.87
CA VAL A 82 9.65 19.81 14.02
C VAL A 82 10.13 18.53 13.35
N THR A 83 11.15 18.63 12.50
CA THR A 83 11.73 17.44 11.85
C THR A 83 12.36 16.54 12.90
N VAL A 84 12.38 15.21 12.68
CA VAL A 84 13.05 14.29 13.62
C VAL A 84 14.54 14.58 13.70
N ALA A 85 15.15 15.13 12.65
CA ALA A 85 16.53 15.63 12.69
C ALA A 85 16.72 16.77 13.72
N GLU A 86 15.72 17.62 13.90
CA GLU A 86 15.74 18.78 14.80
C GLU A 86 15.23 18.46 16.22
N GLN A 87 14.49 17.37 16.38
CA GLN A 87 14.12 16.86 17.69
C GLN A 87 15.39 16.42 18.43
N LYS A 88 15.85 17.26 19.36
CA LYS A 88 16.77 16.83 20.42
C LYS A 88 16.03 15.81 21.29
N ARG A 89 16.09 14.53 20.93
CA ARG A 89 15.63 13.45 21.81
C ARG A 89 16.44 13.54 23.10
N THR A 90 15.84 14.06 24.15
CA THR A 90 16.31 13.80 25.51
C THR A 90 16.07 12.30 25.75
N PRO A 91 17.11 11.54 26.16
CA PRO A 91 17.03 10.10 26.40
C PRO A 91 16.03 9.74 27.50
#